data_AF-A0AA35SD10-F1
#
_entry.id   AF-A0AA35SD10-F1
#
_cell.length_a   1.000
_cell.length_b   1.000
_cell.length_c   1.000
_cell.angle_alpha   90.00
_cell.angle_beta   90.00
_cell.angle_gamma   90.00
#
_symmetry.space_group_name_H-M   'P 1'
#
loop_
_entity.id
_entity.type
_entity.pdbx_description
1 polymer ?
#
loop_
_entity_poly.entity_id
_entity_poly.type
_entity_poly.pdbx_seq_one_letter_code
_entity_poly.pdbx_strand_id
1 'polypeptide(L)'
;MPRPRTRRRERRTVPQGRAYIYSTFNNTLVSITDTDGNVIASASAGTVGFKGSRKGTAFAAQRAAEQAARRGMDMGLRMIDVLIKGPGAGREAAIRCAVERRHSPPGNQTNRRRRPSDYGVHLREKQKARQIYGVMEGQFRRYMADAFSSPGITGSNLLRTLERRLDNIVYLLGFADSRKQARQMVMHGHIQVRGVKTNIPSFLVKAGDTISWREASKNSDFFRERTDGIPKRPVPTWLSLDVNEMIGEVVALPADEDLTQSINSRLIVEFYSR
;
A
#
# COMPACT_ATOMS: atom_id res chain seq x y z
N MET A 1 55.17 -24.34 -3.79
CA MET A 1 53.95 -24.92 -3.18
C MET A 1 52.77 -24.75 -4.13
N PRO A 2 52.02 -25.80 -4.48
CA PRO A 2 50.83 -25.67 -5.30
C PRO A 2 49.70 -25.01 -4.48
N ARG A 3 49.03 -23.99 -5.06
CA ARG A 3 47.87 -23.32 -4.45
C ARG A 3 46.76 -24.35 -4.17
N PRO A 4 46.08 -24.31 -3.02
CA PRO A 4 45.03 -25.27 -2.71
C PRO A 4 43.89 -25.12 -3.73
N ARG A 5 43.52 -26.23 -4.37
CA ARG A 5 42.37 -26.31 -5.28
C ARG A 5 41.11 -25.94 -4.51
N THR A 6 40.44 -24.86 -4.91
CA THR A 6 39.13 -24.49 -4.39
C THR A 6 38.14 -25.62 -4.67
N ARG A 7 37.61 -26.25 -3.61
CA ARG A 7 36.54 -27.26 -3.71
C ARG A 7 35.37 -26.66 -4.50
N ARG A 8 35.04 -27.26 -5.65
CA ARG A 8 33.88 -26.90 -6.45
C ARG A 8 32.64 -27.25 -5.62
N ARG A 9 31.94 -26.23 -5.09
CA ARG A 9 30.69 -26.41 -4.33
C ARG A 9 29.70 -27.18 -5.21
N GLU A 10 29.24 -28.33 -4.72
CA GLU A 10 28.12 -29.05 -5.33
C GLU A 10 26.90 -28.14 -5.38
N ARG A 11 26.28 -28.04 -6.57
CA ARG A 11 25.05 -27.28 -6.77
C ARG A 11 23.88 -28.09 -6.22
N ARG A 12 23.63 -27.98 -4.92
CA ARG A 12 22.39 -28.49 -4.31
C ARG A 12 21.25 -27.53 -4.67
N THR A 13 20.20 -28.08 -5.28
CA THR A 13 18.98 -27.33 -5.61
C THR A 13 18.09 -27.36 -4.39
N VAL A 14 18.01 -26.24 -3.68
CA VAL A 14 17.22 -26.13 -2.46
C VAL A 14 15.95 -25.34 -2.78
N PRO A 15 14.73 -25.93 -2.66
CA PRO A 15 13.51 -25.24 -3.04
C PRO A 15 13.01 -24.21 -2.00
N GLN A 16 13.36 -24.38 -0.73
CA GLN A 16 12.90 -23.54 0.39
C GLN A 16 14.08 -23.08 1.26
N GLY A 17 14.06 -21.83 1.72
CA GLY A 17 15.14 -21.29 2.56
C GLY A 17 14.71 -20.14 3.47
N ARG A 18 15.65 -19.60 4.25
CA ARG A 18 15.44 -18.45 5.15
C ARG A 18 16.38 -17.30 4.78
N ALA A 19 15.85 -16.10 4.62
CA ALA A 19 16.64 -14.88 4.42
C ALA A 19 16.73 -14.10 5.73
N TYR A 20 17.94 -13.98 6.27
CA TYR A 20 18.26 -13.14 7.40
C TYR A 20 18.74 -11.78 6.91
N ILE A 21 17.99 -10.73 7.26
CA ILE A 21 18.33 -9.34 6.98
C ILE A 21 18.76 -8.70 8.30
N TYR A 22 20.04 -8.38 8.40
CA TYR A 22 20.59 -7.64 9.52
C TYR A 22 20.85 -6.20 9.07
N SER A 23 20.02 -5.28 9.56
CA SER A 23 20.14 -3.85 9.27
C SER A 23 20.78 -3.14 10.44
N THR A 24 21.86 -2.41 10.16
CA THR A 24 22.47 -1.44 11.07
C THR A 24 22.41 -0.05 10.43
N PHE A 25 22.70 1.01 11.17
CA PHE A 25 22.73 2.38 10.64
C PHE A 25 23.74 2.57 9.49
N ASN A 26 24.80 1.76 9.46
CA ASN A 26 25.92 1.93 8.53
C ASN A 26 25.93 0.90 7.39
N ASN A 27 25.20 -0.21 7.52
CA ASN A 27 25.23 -1.31 6.56
C ASN A 27 24.03 -2.24 6.70
N THR A 28 23.62 -2.84 5.58
CA THR A 28 22.63 -3.92 5.53
C THR A 28 23.30 -5.19 5.04
N LEU A 29 23.20 -6.26 5.83
CA LEU A 29 23.68 -7.59 5.49
C LEU A 29 22.48 -8.48 5.18
N VAL A 30 22.51 -9.16 4.04
CA VAL A 30 21.48 -10.11 3.63
C VAL A 30 22.13 -11.47 3.42
N SER A 31 21.67 -12.45 4.19
CA SER A 31 22.15 -13.83 4.12
C SER A 31 20.97 -14.76 3.89
N ILE A 32 21.04 -15.59 2.87
CA ILE A 32 20.04 -16.59 2.52
C ILE A 32 20.61 -17.96 2.85
N THR A 33 19.88 -18.72 3.65
CA THR A 33 20.25 -20.07 4.08
C THR A 33 19.22 -21.09 3.63
N ASP A 34 19.63 -22.35 3.64
CA ASP A 34 18.75 -23.51 3.64
C ASP A 34 17.96 -23.60 4.97
N THR A 35 16.99 -24.51 5.05
CA THR A 35 16.28 -24.87 6.29
C THR A 35 17.22 -25.36 7.38
N ASP A 36 18.33 -25.98 6.99
CA ASP A 36 19.37 -26.50 7.89
C ASP A 36 20.39 -25.44 8.32
N GLY A 37 20.21 -24.18 7.89
CA GLY A 37 21.09 -23.07 8.27
C GLY A 37 22.36 -22.91 7.43
N ASN A 38 22.55 -23.75 6.40
CA ASN A 38 23.67 -23.61 5.46
C ASN A 38 23.52 -22.37 4.58
N VAL A 39 24.52 -21.50 4.52
CA VAL A 39 24.47 -20.26 3.71
C VAL A 39 24.58 -20.58 2.22
N ILE A 40 23.51 -20.25 1.50
CA ILE A 40 23.38 -20.41 0.05
C ILE A 40 23.94 -19.18 -0.65
N ALA A 41 23.46 -18.00 -0.27
CA ALA A 41 23.88 -16.73 -0.85
C ALA A 41 23.97 -15.65 0.22
N SER A 42 24.97 -14.77 0.12
CA SER A 42 25.05 -13.58 0.94
C SER A 42 25.46 -12.38 0.10
N ALA A 43 24.96 -11.21 0.51
CA ALA A 43 25.35 -9.92 -0.05
C ALA A 43 25.23 -8.83 1.02
N SER A 44 26.02 -7.78 0.85
CA SER A 44 25.97 -6.58 1.68
C SER A 44 26.03 -5.35 0.80
N ALA A 45 25.69 -4.18 1.34
CA ALA A 45 25.88 -2.92 0.62
C ALA A 45 27.34 -2.75 0.14
N GLY A 46 28.31 -3.24 0.92
CA GLY A 46 29.72 -3.26 0.51
C GLY A 46 30.01 -4.20 -0.66
N THR A 47 29.43 -5.40 -0.69
CA THR A 47 29.59 -6.39 -1.77
C THR A 47 29.03 -5.92 -3.11
N VAL A 48 28.01 -5.05 -3.06
CA VAL A 48 27.39 -4.43 -4.23
C VAL A 48 28.21 -3.24 -4.77
N GLY A 49 29.23 -2.78 -4.04
CA GLY A 49 30.15 -1.73 -4.48
C GLY A 49 29.92 -0.37 -3.81
N PHE A 50 29.00 -0.25 -2.84
CA PHE A 50 28.83 1.00 -2.08
C PHE A 50 29.97 1.19 -1.07
N LYS A 51 30.55 2.39 -1.02
CA LYS A 51 31.65 2.79 -0.12
C LYS A 51 31.22 3.90 0.84
N GLY A 52 31.83 3.95 2.02
CA GLY A 52 31.61 5.00 3.02
C GLY A 52 30.16 5.12 3.50
N SER A 53 29.70 6.36 3.71
CA SER A 53 28.36 6.71 4.21
C SER A 53 27.22 6.21 3.33
N ARG A 54 27.46 5.94 2.03
CA ARG A 54 26.44 5.45 1.09
C ARG A 54 25.96 4.02 1.41
N LYS A 55 26.68 3.26 2.25
CA LYS A 55 26.32 1.89 2.65
C LYS A 55 25.07 1.80 3.54
N GLY A 56 24.73 2.87 4.27
CA GLY A 56 23.55 2.94 5.14
C GLY A 56 22.25 3.33 4.42
N THR A 57 22.31 3.65 3.13
CA THR A 57 21.15 4.15 2.37
C THR A 57 20.16 3.03 2.03
N ALA A 58 18.88 3.40 1.95
CA ALA A 58 17.80 2.49 1.58
C ALA A 58 18.01 1.85 0.19
N PHE A 59 18.56 2.61 -0.76
CA PHE A 59 18.88 2.10 -2.10
C PHE A 59 19.99 1.04 -2.09
N ALA A 60 21.03 1.24 -1.28
CA ALA A 60 22.10 0.26 -1.14
C ALA A 60 21.59 -1.05 -0.50
N ALA A 61 20.68 -0.94 0.47
CA ALA A 61 20.01 -2.10 1.07
C ALA A 61 19.15 -2.87 0.06
N GLN A 62 18.41 -2.16 -0.81
CA GLN A 62 17.62 -2.78 -1.87
C GLN A 62 18.48 -3.56 -2.86
N ARG A 63 19.58 -2.95 -3.34
CA ARG A 63 20.50 -3.61 -4.28
C ARG A 63 21.22 -4.81 -3.65
N ALA A 64 21.55 -4.75 -2.35
CA ALA A 64 22.11 -5.88 -1.61
C ALA A 64 21.11 -7.03 -1.48
N ALA A 65 19.85 -6.74 -1.15
CA ALA A 65 18.78 -7.74 -1.10
C ALA A 65 18.55 -8.39 -2.47
N GLU A 66 18.54 -7.59 -3.54
CA GLU A 66 18.37 -8.08 -4.91
C GLU A 66 19.52 -9.01 -5.34
N GLN A 67 20.78 -8.63 -5.05
CA GLN A 67 21.94 -9.45 -5.42
C GLN A 67 21.95 -10.78 -4.66
N ALA A 68 21.61 -10.78 -3.36
CA ALA A 68 21.47 -12.01 -2.58
C ALA A 68 20.34 -12.88 -3.16
N ALA A 69 19.18 -12.29 -3.46
CA ALA A 69 18.04 -13.02 -4.01
C ALA A 69 18.34 -13.63 -5.38
N ARG A 70 19.02 -12.90 -6.27
CA ARG A 70 19.41 -13.39 -7.61
C ARG A 70 20.32 -14.61 -7.51
N ARG A 71 21.36 -14.53 -6.67
CA ARG A 71 22.24 -15.68 -6.38
C ARG A 71 21.50 -16.85 -5.76
N GLY A 72 20.51 -16.58 -4.91
CA GLY A 72 19.65 -17.61 -4.34
C GLY A 72 18.76 -18.31 -5.39
N MET A 73 18.19 -17.54 -6.32
CA MET A 73 17.39 -18.07 -7.43
C MET A 73 18.22 -18.91 -8.40
N ASP A 74 19.46 -18.51 -8.68
CA ASP A 74 20.39 -19.30 -9.51
C ASP A 74 20.70 -20.68 -8.89
N MET A 75 20.53 -20.81 -7.57
CA MET A 75 20.67 -22.06 -6.80
C MET A 75 19.34 -22.80 -6.59
N GLY A 76 18.25 -22.35 -7.22
CA GLY A 76 16.96 -23.02 -7.24
C GLY A 76 16.01 -22.68 -6.09
N LEU A 77 16.31 -21.66 -5.28
CA LEU A 77 15.40 -21.19 -4.23
C LEU A 77 14.14 -20.59 -4.84
N ARG A 78 12.99 -21.16 -4.48
CA ARG A 78 11.66 -20.71 -4.94
C ARG A 78 10.84 -20.06 -3.83
N MET A 79 11.08 -20.47 -2.59
CA MET A 79 10.37 -19.96 -1.42
C MET A 79 11.36 -19.57 -0.34
N ILE A 80 11.18 -18.38 0.23
CA ILE A 80 12.05 -17.86 1.28
C ILE A 80 11.22 -17.23 2.39
N ASP A 81 11.56 -17.55 3.64
CA ASP A 81 11.05 -16.88 4.84
C ASP A 81 12.02 -15.76 5.27
N VAL A 82 11.50 -14.55 5.47
CA VAL A 82 12.33 -13.37 5.74
C VAL A 82 12.34 -13.09 7.25
N LEU A 83 13.52 -13.16 7.87
CA LEU A 83 13.77 -12.82 9.27
C LEU A 83 14.63 -11.56 9.36
N ILE A 84 14.22 -10.60 10.16
CA ILE A 84 14.86 -9.28 10.22
C ILE A 84 15.33 -8.97 11.64
N LYS A 85 16.55 -8.46 11.78
CA LYS A 85 17.10 -8.00 13.06
C LYS A 85 17.82 -6.65 12.90
N GLY A 86 17.67 -5.78 13.90
CA GLY A 86 18.40 -4.51 14.02
C GLY A 86 17.63 -3.25 13.56
N PRO A 87 18.02 -2.06 14.05
CA PRO A 87 17.47 -0.77 13.63
C PRO A 87 18.23 -0.19 12.41
N GLY A 88 17.51 0.26 11.38
CA GLY A 88 18.10 0.98 10.25
C GLY A 88 17.13 1.25 9.09
N ALA A 89 17.41 2.32 8.32
CA ALA A 89 16.57 2.76 7.19
C ALA A 89 16.49 1.74 6.03
N GLY A 90 17.42 0.80 5.95
CA GLY A 90 17.43 -0.28 4.96
C GLY A 90 16.34 -1.34 5.15
N ARG A 91 15.67 -1.36 6.31
CA ARG A 91 14.63 -2.35 6.66
C ARG A 91 13.47 -2.36 5.68
N GLU A 92 12.84 -1.21 5.44
CA GLU A 92 11.66 -1.14 4.57
C GLU A 92 11.99 -1.42 3.11
N ALA A 93 13.11 -0.91 2.62
CA ALA A 93 13.52 -1.10 1.23
C ALA A 93 13.81 -2.58 0.92
N ALA A 94 14.44 -3.29 1.86
CA ALA A 94 14.67 -4.73 1.72
C ALA A 94 13.36 -5.53 1.79
N ILE A 95 12.39 -5.11 2.63
CA ILE A 95 11.05 -5.72 2.70
C ILE A 95 10.28 -5.51 1.40
N ARG A 96 10.22 -4.28 0.87
CA ARG A 96 9.48 -3.99 -0.38
C ARG A 96 9.97 -4.87 -1.53
N CYS A 97 11.29 -5.02 -1.68
CA CYS A 97 11.89 -5.89 -2.68
C CYS A 97 11.50 -7.38 -2.51
N ALA A 98 11.32 -7.85 -1.26
CA ALA A 98 10.91 -9.23 -0.98
C ALA A 98 9.39 -9.44 -1.15
N VAL A 99 8.58 -8.43 -0.83
CA VAL A 99 7.11 -8.48 -0.86
C VAL A 99 6.56 -8.27 -2.27
N GLU A 100 7.17 -7.39 -3.09
CA GLU A 100 6.76 -7.14 -4.49
C GLU A 100 6.78 -8.40 -5.37
N ARG A 101 7.42 -9.49 -4.92
CA ARG A 101 7.44 -10.77 -5.64
C ARG A 101 6.42 -11.82 -5.16
N ARG A 102 5.71 -11.63 -4.03
CA ARG A 102 4.62 -12.55 -3.67
C ARG A 102 3.30 -12.13 -4.33
N HIS A 103 3.12 -12.55 -5.58
CA HIS A 103 1.83 -12.51 -6.30
C HIS A 103 0.87 -13.64 -5.89
N SER A 104 1.21 -14.40 -4.84
CA SER A 104 0.41 -15.52 -4.34
C SER A 104 -0.40 -15.06 -3.13
N PRO A 105 -1.65 -15.54 -2.98
CA PRO A 105 -2.44 -15.21 -1.80
C PRO A 105 -1.77 -15.75 -0.52
N PRO A 106 -2.03 -15.14 0.65
CA PRO A 106 -1.45 -15.59 1.92
C PRO A 106 -1.95 -17.00 2.33
N GLY A 107 -1.18 -17.69 3.18
CA GLY A 107 -1.50 -19.03 3.70
C GLY A 107 -0.69 -20.18 3.07
N ASN A 108 -0.79 -21.38 3.65
CA ASN A 108 -0.16 -22.60 3.12
C ASN A 108 -1.00 -23.12 1.95
N GLN A 109 -0.50 -23.01 0.72
CA GLN A 109 -1.29 -23.27 -0.49
C GLN A 109 -0.71 -24.38 -1.34
N THR A 110 -1.59 -25.21 -1.89
CA THR A 110 -1.25 -26.08 -3.01
C THR A 110 -1.05 -25.24 -4.27
N ASN A 111 0.03 -25.47 -5.03
CA ASN A 111 0.37 -24.73 -6.26
C ASN A 111 -0.69 -24.77 -7.39
N ARG A 112 -1.78 -25.55 -7.24
CA ARG A 112 -2.88 -25.65 -8.21
C ARG A 112 -3.84 -24.47 -8.06
N ARG A 113 -3.79 -23.53 -9.01
CA ARG A 113 -4.80 -22.47 -9.16
C ARG A 113 -6.08 -23.08 -9.74
N ARG A 114 -7.18 -23.08 -8.98
CA ARG A 114 -8.51 -23.44 -9.50
C ARG A 114 -9.09 -22.26 -10.26
N ARG A 115 -9.80 -22.51 -11.36
CA ARG A 115 -10.59 -21.49 -12.06
C ARG A 115 -11.62 -20.93 -11.07
N PRO A 116 -11.72 -19.60 -10.89
CA PRO A 116 -12.72 -19.03 -10.01
C PRO A 116 -14.12 -19.30 -10.56
N SER A 117 -15.06 -19.57 -9.67
CA SER A 117 -16.48 -19.58 -10.02
C SER A 117 -16.96 -18.17 -10.36
N ASP A 118 -18.06 -18.06 -11.10
CA ASP A 118 -18.70 -16.78 -11.44
C ASP A 118 -18.99 -15.94 -10.18
N TYR A 119 -19.61 -16.57 -9.17
CA TYR A 119 -19.78 -15.98 -7.84
C TYR A 119 -18.47 -15.53 -7.20
N GLY A 120 -17.40 -16.32 -7.34
CA GLY A 120 -16.09 -15.99 -6.79
C GLY A 120 -15.44 -14.77 -7.45
N VAL A 121 -15.72 -14.54 -8.74
CA VAL A 121 -15.28 -13.34 -9.46
C VAL A 121 -16.04 -12.11 -8.92
N HIS A 122 -17.36 -12.19 -8.82
CA HIS A 122 -18.21 -11.10 -8.32
C HIS A 122 -17.88 -10.74 -6.87
N LEU A 123 -17.72 -11.77 -6.02
CA LEU A 123 -17.32 -11.60 -4.63
C LEU A 123 -15.97 -10.92 -4.52
N ARG A 124 -14.98 -11.32 -5.32
CA ARG A 124 -13.64 -10.69 -5.28
C ARG A 124 -13.68 -9.23 -5.65
N GLU A 125 -14.47 -8.85 -6.66
CA GLU A 125 -14.56 -7.46 -7.08
C GLU A 125 -15.20 -6.58 -6.01
N LYS A 126 -16.28 -7.07 -5.38
CA LYS A 126 -16.88 -6.43 -4.21
C LYS A 126 -15.87 -6.30 -3.06
N GLN A 127 -15.16 -7.39 -2.73
CA GLN A 127 -14.17 -7.39 -1.66
C GLN A 127 -13.02 -6.41 -1.94
N LYS A 128 -12.59 -6.30 -3.20
CA LYS A 128 -11.57 -5.34 -3.64
C LYS A 128 -12.03 -3.92 -3.37
N ALA A 129 -13.23 -3.53 -3.83
CA ALA A 129 -13.80 -2.21 -3.56
C ALA A 129 -13.91 -1.93 -2.06
N ARG A 130 -14.45 -2.88 -1.29
CA ARG A 130 -14.59 -2.79 0.17
C ARG A 130 -13.27 -2.53 0.87
N GLN A 131 -12.21 -3.22 0.46
CA GLN A 131 -10.87 -3.06 1.03
C GLN A 131 -10.19 -1.75 0.63
N ILE A 132 -10.36 -1.31 -0.62
CA ILE A 132 -9.80 -0.05 -1.12
C ILE A 132 -10.35 1.13 -0.30
N TYR A 133 -11.68 1.23 -0.16
CA TYR A 133 -12.31 2.33 0.57
C TYR A 133 -12.39 2.08 2.09
N GLY A 134 -12.03 0.88 2.57
CA GLY A 134 -11.99 0.56 3.99
C GLY A 134 -13.36 0.57 4.69
N VAL A 135 -14.42 0.22 3.97
CA VAL A 135 -15.81 0.23 4.48
C VAL A 135 -16.25 -1.14 4.98
N MET A 136 -17.16 -1.16 5.96
CA MET A 136 -17.74 -2.43 6.45
C MET A 136 -18.79 -2.97 5.48
N GLU A 137 -19.02 -4.29 5.48
CA GLU A 137 -19.98 -4.93 4.57
C GLU A 137 -21.40 -4.39 4.75
N GLY A 138 -21.85 -4.20 5.99
CA GLY A 138 -23.17 -3.64 6.28
C GLY A 138 -23.34 -2.21 5.76
N GLN A 139 -22.28 -1.38 5.85
CA GLN A 139 -22.29 -0.02 5.30
C GLN A 139 -22.25 -0.04 3.77
N PHE A 140 -21.44 -0.92 3.17
CA PHE A 140 -21.37 -1.09 1.73
C PHE A 140 -22.72 -1.52 1.13
N ARG A 141 -23.42 -2.44 1.80
CA ARG A 141 -24.77 -2.87 1.40
C ARG A 141 -25.77 -1.71 1.41
N ARG A 142 -25.70 -0.81 2.40
CA ARG A 142 -26.55 0.39 2.44
C ARG A 142 -26.27 1.30 1.25
N TYR A 143 -25.00 1.59 0.96
CA TYR A 143 -24.64 2.39 -0.22
C TYR A 143 -25.09 1.74 -1.53
N MET A 144 -25.08 0.42 -1.60
CA MET A 144 -25.61 -0.30 -2.75
C MET A 144 -27.13 -0.13 -2.88
N ALA A 145 -27.88 -0.24 -1.77
CA ALA A 145 -29.32 0.01 -1.75
C ALA A 145 -29.67 1.45 -2.16
N ASP A 146 -28.90 2.42 -1.67
CA ASP A 146 -29.04 3.84 -2.05
C ASP A 146 -28.73 4.04 -3.55
N ALA A 147 -27.72 3.33 -4.07
CA ALA A 147 -27.35 3.38 -5.49
C ALA A 147 -28.41 2.75 -6.41
N PHE A 148 -29.12 1.71 -5.95
CA PHE A 148 -30.27 1.13 -6.67
C PHE A 148 -31.48 2.07 -6.69
N SER A 149 -31.68 2.83 -5.61
CA SER A 149 -32.80 3.77 -5.49
C SER A 149 -32.54 5.08 -6.24
N SER A 150 -31.28 5.41 -6.49
CA SER A 150 -30.87 6.63 -7.18
C SER A 150 -31.02 6.46 -8.70
N PRO A 151 -31.50 7.48 -9.44
CA PRO A 151 -31.57 7.44 -10.90
C PRO A 151 -30.17 7.36 -11.53
N GLY A 152 -30.08 6.76 -12.72
CA GLY A 152 -28.84 6.61 -13.48
C GLY A 152 -28.17 5.24 -13.31
N ILE A 153 -26.89 5.16 -13.66
CA ILE A 153 -26.14 3.89 -13.63
C ILE A 153 -25.77 3.54 -12.18
N THR A 154 -26.31 2.44 -11.67
CA THR A 154 -26.11 1.98 -10.28
C THR A 154 -24.62 1.84 -9.92
N GLY A 155 -23.80 1.31 -10.83
CA GLY A 155 -22.36 1.15 -10.60
C GLY A 155 -21.65 2.48 -10.40
N SER A 156 -21.95 3.48 -11.24
CA SER A 156 -21.42 4.84 -11.10
C SER A 156 -21.92 5.50 -9.82
N ASN A 157 -23.21 5.35 -9.48
CA ASN A 157 -23.79 5.92 -8.26
C ASN A 157 -23.12 5.36 -6.99
N LEU A 158 -22.83 4.07 -6.95
CA LEU A 158 -22.08 3.44 -5.85
C LEU A 158 -20.69 4.07 -5.70
N LEU A 159 -19.94 4.14 -6.80
CA LEU A 159 -18.58 4.69 -6.79
C LEU A 159 -18.57 6.18 -6.43
N ARG A 160 -19.50 6.98 -6.96
CA ARG A 160 -19.68 8.38 -6.57
C ARG A 160 -19.92 8.53 -5.07
N THR A 161 -20.76 7.68 -4.47
CA THR A 161 -20.98 7.69 -3.01
C THR A 161 -19.72 7.33 -2.23
N LEU A 162 -18.93 6.36 -2.70
CA LEU A 162 -17.68 5.96 -2.06
C LEU A 162 -16.60 7.04 -2.16
N GLU A 163 -16.48 7.71 -3.31
CA GLU A 163 -15.51 8.78 -3.53
C GLU A 163 -15.84 10.04 -2.70
N ARG A 164 -17.12 10.35 -2.53
CA ARG A 164 -17.63 11.53 -1.80
C ARG A 164 -17.53 11.44 -0.27
N ARG A 165 -17.04 10.33 0.28
CA ARG A 165 -16.85 10.20 1.72
C ARG A 165 -15.74 11.12 2.20
N LEU A 166 -15.95 11.77 3.34
CA LEU A 166 -14.98 12.71 3.93
C LEU A 166 -13.61 12.07 4.17
N ASP A 167 -13.56 10.81 4.65
CA ASP A 167 -12.28 10.11 4.83
C ASP A 167 -11.52 9.88 3.52
N ASN A 168 -12.24 9.59 2.45
CA ASN A 168 -11.63 9.42 1.14
C ASN A 168 -11.13 10.75 0.55
N ILE A 169 -11.88 11.84 0.73
CA ILE A 169 -11.49 13.18 0.25
C ILE A 169 -10.24 13.70 0.96
N VAL A 170 -10.17 13.52 2.28
CA VAL A 170 -8.97 13.88 3.05
C VAL A 170 -7.74 13.11 2.55
N TYR A 171 -7.92 11.87 2.09
CA TYR A 171 -6.86 11.09 1.44
C TYR A 171 -6.52 11.60 0.03
N LEU A 172 -7.51 11.97 -0.78
CA LEU A 172 -7.32 12.49 -2.14
C LEU A 172 -6.64 13.85 -2.17
N LEU A 173 -6.97 14.75 -1.22
CA LEU A 173 -6.31 16.04 -1.03
C LEU A 173 -4.86 15.92 -0.51
N GLY A 174 -4.43 14.71 -0.14
CA GLY A 174 -3.06 14.45 0.30
C GLY A 174 -2.78 14.82 1.77
N PHE A 175 -3.79 15.21 2.54
CA PHE A 175 -3.65 15.47 3.99
C PHE A 175 -3.26 14.22 4.78
N ALA A 176 -3.53 13.02 4.24
CA ALA A 176 -3.14 11.75 4.81
C ALA A 176 -2.38 10.86 3.80
N ASP A 177 -1.43 10.08 4.29
CA ASP A 177 -0.68 9.14 3.46
C ASP A 177 -1.52 7.91 3.09
N SER A 178 -2.49 7.53 3.93
CA SER A 178 -3.39 6.39 3.70
C SER A 178 -4.84 6.69 4.07
N ARG A 179 -5.80 5.98 3.44
CA ARG A 179 -7.24 6.10 3.75
C ARG A 179 -7.57 5.76 5.20
N LYS A 180 -6.87 4.79 5.81
CA LYS A 180 -7.02 4.45 7.23
C LYS A 180 -6.59 5.60 8.13
N GLN A 181 -5.49 6.26 7.79
CA GLN A 181 -5.00 7.44 8.50
C GLN A 181 -5.96 8.62 8.34
N ALA A 182 -6.47 8.87 7.12
CA ALA A 182 -7.49 9.90 6.89
C ALA A 182 -8.72 9.69 7.77
N ARG A 183 -9.21 8.44 7.86
CA ARG A 183 -10.31 8.07 8.75
C ARG A 183 -9.99 8.39 10.21
N GLN A 184 -8.80 8.05 10.68
CA GLN A 184 -8.36 8.35 12.05
C GLN A 184 -8.33 9.86 12.31
N MET A 185 -7.80 10.64 11.37
CA MET A 185 -7.74 12.10 11.47
C MET A 185 -9.12 12.74 11.57
N VAL A 186 -10.06 12.26 10.76
CA VAL A 186 -11.47 12.68 10.84
C VAL A 186 -12.05 12.28 12.20
N MET A 187 -11.90 11.03 12.65
CA MET A 187 -12.47 10.58 13.95
C MET A 187 -11.93 11.37 15.16
N HIS A 188 -10.65 11.76 15.13
CA HIS A 188 -10.06 12.62 16.17
C HIS A 188 -10.47 14.10 16.05
N GLY A 189 -11.11 14.48 14.94
CA GLY A 189 -11.68 15.80 14.75
C GLY A 189 -10.67 16.88 14.41
N HIS A 190 -9.62 16.50 13.66
CA HIS A 190 -8.64 17.44 13.09
C HIS A 190 -9.18 18.18 11.86
N ILE A 191 -10.26 17.66 11.25
CA ILE A 191 -10.85 18.17 10.02
C ILE A 191 -12.17 18.88 10.34
N GLN A 192 -12.40 19.98 9.62
CA GLN A 192 -13.67 20.69 9.62
C GLN A 192 -14.20 20.82 8.18
N VAL A 193 -15.53 20.78 8.06
CA VAL A 193 -16.24 20.97 6.81
C VAL A 193 -17.11 22.21 6.97
N ARG A 194 -16.96 23.20 6.08
CA ARG A 194 -17.63 24.51 6.19
C ARG A 194 -17.40 25.17 7.57
N GLY A 195 -16.19 25.08 8.10
CA GLY A 195 -15.82 25.61 9.42
C GLY A 195 -16.33 24.82 10.63
N VAL A 196 -17.16 23.78 10.43
CA VAL A 196 -17.68 22.95 11.53
C VAL A 196 -16.86 21.69 11.70
N LYS A 197 -16.38 21.43 12.93
CA LYS A 197 -15.68 20.19 13.29
C LYS A 197 -16.54 18.98 12.93
N THR A 198 -16.06 18.17 11.98
CA THR A 198 -16.78 17.00 11.49
C THR A 198 -15.96 15.76 11.78
N ASN A 199 -16.40 14.95 12.75
CA ASN A 199 -15.70 13.73 13.18
C ASN A 199 -16.30 12.44 12.61
N ILE A 200 -17.13 12.55 11.56
CA ILE A 200 -17.86 11.45 10.94
C ILE A 200 -17.19 11.11 9.59
N PRO A 201 -16.42 10.01 9.49
CA PRO A 201 -15.74 9.63 8.25
C PRO A 201 -16.68 9.35 7.08
N SER A 202 -17.89 8.88 7.37
CA SER A 202 -18.93 8.60 6.39
C SER A 202 -19.75 9.81 5.97
N PHE A 203 -19.38 11.02 6.40
CA PHE A 203 -20.01 12.25 5.96
C PHE A 203 -19.84 12.37 4.43
N LEU A 204 -20.97 12.59 3.74
CA LEU A 204 -20.98 12.76 2.28
C LEU A 204 -20.88 14.25 1.97
N VAL A 205 -19.78 14.63 1.32
CA VAL A 205 -19.61 16.02 0.89
C VAL A 205 -20.52 16.33 -0.30
N LYS A 206 -20.85 17.60 -0.43
CA LYS A 206 -21.55 18.17 -1.58
C LYS A 206 -20.60 19.05 -2.38
N ALA A 207 -20.97 19.35 -3.62
CA ALA A 207 -20.28 20.38 -4.39
C ALA A 207 -20.38 21.73 -3.66
N GLY A 208 -19.29 22.48 -3.65
CA GLY A 208 -19.11 23.73 -2.91
C GLY A 208 -18.72 23.55 -1.43
N ASP A 209 -18.59 22.32 -0.91
CA ASP A 209 -18.11 22.14 0.46
C ASP A 209 -16.60 22.40 0.56
N THR A 210 -16.24 23.26 1.50
CA THR A 210 -14.84 23.54 1.87
C THR A 210 -14.38 22.62 3.00
N ILE A 211 -13.28 21.91 2.81
CA ILE A 211 -12.62 21.05 3.79
C ILE A 211 -11.31 21.70 4.23
N SER A 212 -11.17 21.94 5.53
CA SER A 212 -9.94 22.52 6.08
C SER A 212 -9.51 21.82 7.36
N TRP A 213 -8.29 22.12 7.79
CA TRP A 213 -7.80 21.75 9.11
C TRP A 213 -8.42 22.65 10.18
N ARG A 214 -8.65 22.06 11.36
CA ARG A 214 -9.04 22.81 12.55
C ARG A 214 -7.87 23.65 13.04
N GLU A 215 -8.11 24.90 13.41
CA GLU A 215 -7.09 25.86 13.86
C GLU A 215 -6.21 25.31 15.00
N ALA A 216 -6.82 24.69 16.01
CA ALA A 216 -6.10 24.07 17.12
C ALA A 216 -5.12 22.96 16.69
N SER A 217 -5.39 22.30 15.56
CA SER A 217 -4.51 21.25 15.02
C SER A 217 -3.39 21.83 14.14
N LYS A 218 -3.56 23.03 13.55
CA LYS A 218 -2.52 23.70 12.74
C LYS A 218 -1.25 24.00 13.54
N ASN A 219 -1.39 24.24 14.85
CA ASN A 219 -0.26 24.54 15.73
C ASN A 219 0.52 23.30 16.19
N SER A 220 0.07 22.08 15.84
CA SER A 220 0.71 20.85 16.29
C SER A 220 1.86 20.43 15.37
N ASP A 221 2.88 19.78 15.94
CA ASP A 221 3.96 19.15 15.16
C ASP A 221 3.42 18.17 14.11
N PHE A 222 2.32 17.50 14.45
CA PHE A 222 1.61 16.60 13.56
C PHE A 222 1.18 17.28 12.25
N PHE A 223 0.70 18.53 12.32
CA PHE A 223 0.31 19.26 11.11
C PHE A 223 1.52 19.50 10.21
N ARG A 224 2.62 20.02 10.77
CA ARG A 224 3.86 20.31 10.04
C ARG A 224 4.39 19.07 9.30
N GLU A 225 4.53 17.95 10.00
CA GLU A 225 4.99 16.68 9.40
C GLU A 225 4.11 16.20 8.23
N ARG A 226 2.81 16.55 8.24
CA ARG A 226 1.87 16.09 7.21
C ARG A 226 1.77 17.03 6.03
N THR A 227 1.91 18.33 6.28
CA THR A 227 1.92 19.35 5.23
C THR A 227 3.22 19.38 4.44
N ASP A 228 4.32 18.90 5.03
CA ASP A 228 5.61 18.84 4.35
C ASP A 228 5.53 18.00 3.06
N GLY A 229 5.74 18.66 1.92
CA GLY A 229 5.79 18.02 0.60
C GLY A 229 4.44 17.70 -0.04
N ILE A 230 3.34 18.34 0.38
CA ILE A 230 2.07 18.31 -0.36
C ILE A 230 2.18 19.24 -1.59
N PRO A 231 1.71 18.81 -2.79
CA PRO A 231 0.97 17.58 -3.08
C PRO A 231 1.87 16.35 -3.32
N LYS A 232 1.60 15.27 -2.57
CA LYS A 232 2.28 13.96 -2.74
C LYS A 232 1.70 13.13 -3.90
N ARG A 233 0.50 13.47 -4.36
CA ARG A 233 -0.29 12.77 -5.40
C ARG A 233 -1.03 13.80 -6.24
N PRO A 234 -1.34 13.49 -7.51
CA PRO A 234 -2.20 14.36 -8.31
C PRO A 234 -3.58 14.41 -7.66
N VAL A 235 -4.08 15.63 -7.44
CA VAL A 235 -5.44 15.87 -6.96
C VAL A 235 -6.40 15.70 -8.14
N PRO A 236 -7.52 14.97 -7.98
CA PRO A 236 -8.54 14.83 -9.04
C PRO A 236 -9.10 16.18 -9.49
N THR A 237 -9.53 16.27 -10.75
CA THR A 237 -10.08 17.46 -11.40
C THR A 237 -11.29 18.09 -10.67
N TRP A 238 -12.13 17.27 -10.04
CA TRP A 238 -13.32 17.71 -9.30
C TRP A 238 -13.01 18.26 -7.89
N LEU A 239 -11.75 18.21 -7.46
CA LEU A 239 -11.24 18.77 -6.21
C LEU A 239 -10.22 19.86 -6.49
N SER A 240 -10.28 20.95 -5.73
CA SER A 240 -9.25 21.99 -5.71
C SER A 240 -8.52 21.94 -4.37
N LEU A 241 -7.21 22.22 -4.38
CA LEU A 241 -6.39 22.29 -3.17
C LEU A 241 -5.59 23.59 -3.20
N ASP A 242 -5.82 24.45 -2.21
CA ASP A 242 -4.93 25.55 -1.89
C ASP A 242 -3.82 25.07 -0.95
N VAL A 243 -2.59 25.07 -1.46
CA VAL A 243 -1.40 24.59 -0.76
C VAL A 243 -0.96 25.54 0.35
N ASN A 244 -1.25 26.85 0.23
CA ASN A 244 -0.81 27.85 1.21
C ASN A 244 -1.62 27.73 2.50
N GLU A 245 -2.94 27.68 2.37
CA GLU A 245 -3.84 27.62 3.53
C GLU A 245 -4.18 26.19 3.99
N MET A 246 -3.82 25.19 3.15
CA MET A 246 -4.19 23.78 3.29
C MET A 246 -5.72 23.61 3.35
N ILE A 247 -6.39 24.23 2.39
CA ILE A 247 -7.83 24.19 2.21
C ILE A 247 -8.16 23.44 0.92
N GLY A 248 -9.03 22.44 1.02
CA GLY A 248 -9.58 21.75 -0.14
C GLY A 248 -11.01 22.19 -0.41
N GLU A 249 -11.37 22.32 -1.68
CA GLU A 249 -12.73 22.63 -2.12
C GLU A 249 -13.25 21.55 -3.07
N VAL A 250 -14.52 21.19 -2.90
CA VAL A 250 -15.21 20.29 -3.82
C VAL A 250 -15.84 21.13 -4.94
N VAL A 251 -15.17 21.21 -6.10
CA VAL A 251 -15.63 22.03 -7.22
C VAL A 251 -16.91 21.46 -7.83
N ALA A 252 -16.92 20.15 -8.06
CA ALA A 252 -18.04 19.44 -8.67
C ALA A 252 -18.20 18.04 -8.07
N LEU A 253 -19.31 17.37 -8.41
CA LEU A 253 -19.44 15.95 -8.13
C LEU A 253 -18.55 15.14 -9.11
N PRO A 254 -17.96 14.02 -8.68
CA PRO A 254 -17.10 13.22 -9.54
C PRO A 254 -17.86 12.69 -10.76
N ALA A 255 -17.34 12.99 -11.95
CA ALA A 255 -17.83 12.41 -13.20
C ALA A 255 -17.39 10.95 -13.31
N ASP A 256 -18.04 10.19 -14.20
CA ASP A 256 -17.77 8.75 -14.33
C ASP A 256 -16.35 8.47 -14.85
N GLU A 257 -15.79 9.40 -15.61
CA GLU A 257 -14.43 9.36 -16.15
C GLU A 257 -13.34 9.55 -15.08
N ASP A 258 -13.65 10.34 -14.04
CA ASP A 258 -12.74 10.61 -12.92
C ASP A 258 -12.69 9.46 -11.91
N LEU A 259 -13.65 8.52 -11.99
CA LEU A 259 -13.70 7.36 -11.10
C LEU A 259 -12.58 6.39 -11.46
N THR A 260 -11.71 6.11 -10.49
CA THR A 260 -10.57 5.20 -10.67
C THR A 260 -11.02 3.84 -11.25
N GLN A 261 -10.66 3.55 -12.51
CA GLN A 261 -11.08 2.35 -13.26
C GLN A 261 -10.56 1.00 -12.71
N SER A 262 -9.90 1.00 -11.54
CA SER A 262 -9.36 -0.24 -10.93
C SER A 262 -10.43 -1.24 -10.46
N ILE A 263 -11.69 -0.80 -10.37
CA ILE A 263 -12.83 -1.57 -9.89
C ILE A 263 -13.85 -1.74 -11.00
N ASN A 264 -14.23 -2.98 -11.29
CA ASN A 264 -15.34 -3.26 -12.19
C ASN A 264 -16.67 -3.20 -11.42
N SER A 265 -17.31 -2.02 -11.44
CA SER A 265 -18.56 -1.76 -10.72
C SER A 265 -19.72 -2.64 -11.18
N ARG A 266 -19.74 -3.09 -12.45
CA ARG A 266 -20.78 -3.98 -12.99
C ARG A 266 -20.84 -5.31 -12.24
N LEU A 267 -19.70 -5.96 -12.01
CA LEU A 267 -19.63 -7.23 -11.28
C LEU A 267 -20.10 -7.11 -9.82
N ILE A 268 -19.98 -5.91 -9.24
CA ILE A 268 -20.48 -5.62 -7.90
C ILE A 268 -22.00 -5.50 -7.92
N VAL A 269 -22.57 -4.82 -8.92
CA VAL A 269 -24.03 -4.73 -9.10
C VAL A 269 -24.62 -6.12 -9.27
N GLU A 270 -24.04 -6.94 -10.16
CA GLU A 270 -24.46 -8.32 -10.43
C GLU A 270 -24.34 -9.23 -9.19
N PHE A 271 -23.42 -8.94 -8.26
CA PHE A 271 -23.33 -9.64 -6.97
C PHE A 271 -24.55 -9.41 -6.09
N TYR A 272 -25.06 -8.17 -6.05
CA TYR A 272 -26.14 -7.75 -5.17
C TYR A 272 -27.54 -7.88 -5.81
N SER A 273 -27.61 -8.09 -7.12
CA SER A 273 -28.86 -8.37 -7.84
C SER A 273 -29.21 -9.86 -7.91
N ARG A 274 -28.39 -10.72 -7.28
CA ARG A 274 -28.63 -12.16 -7.16
C ARG A 274 -29.53 -12.49 -5.98
#